data_AF-A0A256HGE1-F1
#
_entry.id   AF-A0A256HGE1-F1
#
_cell.length_a   1.000
_cell.length_b   1.000
_cell.length_c   1.000
_cell.angle_alpha   90.00
_cell.angle_beta   90.00
_cell.angle_gamma   90.00
#
_symmetry.space_group_name_H-M   'P 1'
#
loop_
_entity.id
_entity.type
_entity.pdbx_description
1 polymer ?
#
loop_
_entity_poly.entity_id
_entity_poly.type
_entity_poly.pdbx_seq_one_letter_code
_entity_poly.pdbx_strand_id
1 'polypeptide(L)'
;MNHDRVHAREPSHHVGRWSVGVIESIDERDGHAVVTVHPVASAESEESRDGGGTERDGGGTERDDASVELVITFAVRDLFVGRLPVEDGESPVGERVWYRKRGG
;
A
#
# COMPACT_ATOMS: atom_id res chain seq x y z
N MET A 1 6.83 19.30 -7.56
CA MET A 1 6.40 18.55 -6.37
C MET A 1 5.89 17.21 -6.84
N ASN A 2 6.40 16.10 -6.31
CA ASN A 2 5.98 14.79 -6.76
C ASN A 2 5.40 14.04 -5.58
N HIS A 3 4.11 13.74 -5.67
CA HIS A 3 3.37 12.97 -4.70
C HIS A 3 3.44 11.48 -5.03
N ASP A 4 3.19 10.66 -4.03
CA ASP A 4 2.95 9.23 -4.24
C ASP A 4 1.65 9.03 -5.03
N ARG A 5 1.45 7.81 -5.52
CA ARG A 5 0.23 7.46 -6.26
C ARG A 5 -0.54 6.40 -5.51
N VAL A 6 -1.85 6.59 -5.44
CA VAL A 6 -2.79 5.63 -4.86
C VAL A 6 -4.03 5.53 -5.75
N HIS A 7 -4.58 4.33 -5.86
CA HIS A 7 -5.80 4.02 -6.58
C HIS A 7 -6.71 3.13 -5.74
N ALA A 8 -8.00 3.48 -5.71
CA ALA A 8 -9.08 2.71 -5.09
C ALA A 8 -9.46 1.42 -5.84
N ARG A 9 -9.00 1.28 -7.09
CA ARG A 9 -9.27 0.14 -7.96
C ARG A 9 -8.03 -0.24 -8.72
N GLU A 10 -7.96 -1.49 -9.17
CA GLU A 10 -6.85 -1.96 -9.98
C GLU A 10 -6.63 -1.05 -11.20
N PRO A 11 -5.42 -0.46 -11.35
CA PRO A 11 -5.12 0.39 -12.48
C PRO A 11 -5.03 -0.45 -13.76
N SER A 12 -5.77 -0.08 -14.81
CA SER A 12 -5.79 -0.85 -16.07
C SER A 12 -4.44 -0.89 -16.82
N HIS A 13 -3.53 0.05 -16.55
CA HIS A 13 -2.22 0.13 -17.19
C HIS A 13 -1.08 0.04 -16.17
N HIS A 14 -0.02 -0.69 -16.56
CA HIS A 14 1.20 -0.90 -15.76
C HIS A 14 0.96 -1.56 -14.40
N VAL A 15 0.01 -2.51 -14.30
CA VAL A 15 -0.33 -3.25 -13.06
C VAL A 15 0.90 -3.76 -12.31
N GLY A 16 1.91 -4.31 -13.00
CA GLY A 16 3.14 -4.82 -12.37
C GLY A 16 4.08 -3.75 -11.79
N ARG A 17 3.71 -2.47 -11.81
CA ARG A 17 4.45 -1.38 -11.14
C ARG A 17 3.74 -0.86 -9.88
N TRP A 18 2.63 -1.47 -9.49
CA TRP A 18 1.86 -1.07 -8.32
C TRP A 18 1.92 -2.18 -7.29
N SER A 19 2.11 -1.78 -6.04
CA SER A 19 1.96 -2.66 -4.89
C SER A 19 0.51 -2.63 -4.44
N VAL A 20 0.04 -3.72 -3.85
CA VAL A 20 -1.31 -3.81 -3.27
C VAL A 20 -1.19 -3.74 -1.76
N GLY A 21 -2.14 -3.08 -1.11
CA GLY A 21 -2.23 -3.05 0.33
C GLY A 21 -3.62 -2.68 0.83
N VAL A 22 -3.77 -2.66 2.14
CA VAL A 22 -5.00 -2.30 2.86
C VAL A 22 -4.77 -1.00 3.60
N ILE A 23 -5.72 -0.07 3.51
CA ILE A 23 -5.63 1.20 4.25
C ILE A 23 -5.73 0.92 5.75
N GLU A 24 -4.75 1.37 6.52
CA GLU A 24 -4.78 1.33 7.98
C GLU A 24 -5.24 2.66 8.57
N SER A 25 -4.78 3.77 8.01
CA SER A 25 -5.18 5.10 8.45
C SER A 25 -5.04 6.14 7.33
N ILE A 26 -5.75 7.25 7.47
CA ILE A 26 -5.58 8.44 6.65
C ILE A 26 -5.49 9.63 7.59
N ASP A 27 -4.37 10.34 7.51
CA ASP A 27 -4.03 11.45 8.39
C ASP A 27 -3.63 12.69 7.56
N GLU A 28 -3.53 13.84 8.23
CA GLU A 28 -3.08 15.08 7.62
C GLU A 28 -1.75 15.52 8.25
N ARG A 29 -0.73 15.71 7.42
CA ARG A 29 0.62 16.15 7.83
C ARG A 29 1.13 17.21 6.87
N ASP A 30 1.59 18.34 7.41
CA ASP A 30 2.29 19.37 6.65
C ASP A 30 1.53 19.85 5.38
N GLY A 31 0.19 19.97 5.47
CA GLY A 31 -0.67 20.37 4.35
C GLY A 31 -0.86 19.30 3.27
N HIS A 32 -0.54 18.04 3.58
CA HIS A 32 -0.72 16.88 2.72
C HIS A 32 -1.55 15.81 3.43
N ALA A 33 -2.17 14.94 2.65
CA ALA A 33 -2.79 13.74 3.17
C ALA A 33 -1.75 12.61 3.18
N VAL A 34 -1.64 11.92 4.30
CA VAL A 34 -0.80 10.74 4.49
C VAL A 34 -1.71 9.54 4.61
N VAL A 35 -1.56 8.58 3.70
CA VAL A 35 -2.31 7.32 3.73
C VAL A 35 -1.36 6.23 4.18
N THR A 36 -1.64 5.63 5.33
CA THR A 36 -0.92 4.48 5.86
C THR A 36 -1.53 3.23 5.27
N VAL A 37 -0.72 2.43 4.59
CA VAL A 37 -1.16 1.22 3.90
C VAL A 37 -0.36 0.02 4.39
N HIS A 38 -1.05 -0.98 4.92
CA HIS A 38 -0.45 -2.28 5.20
C HIS A 38 -0.25 -3.05 3.88
N PRO A 39 0.98 -3.40 3.49
CA PRO A 39 1.20 -4.23 2.32
C PRO A 39 0.46 -5.55 2.46
N VAL A 40 -0.24 -5.99 1.41
CA VAL A 40 -0.67 -7.39 1.33
C VAL A 40 0.39 -8.11 0.52
N ALA A 41 0.96 -9.18 1.06
CA ALA A 41 1.87 -10.03 0.31
C ALA A 41 1.19 -10.35 -1.02
N SER A 42 1.76 -9.84 -2.13
CA SER A 42 1.28 -10.18 -3.46
C SER A 42 1.43 -11.70 -3.54
N ALA A 43 0.32 -12.42 -3.66
CA ALA A 43 0.23 -13.87 -3.44
C ALA A 43 0.98 -14.71 -4.51
N GLU A 44 1.97 -14.13 -5.18
CA GLU A 44 2.73 -14.74 -6.25
C GLU A 44 4.22 -14.68 -5.92
N SER A 45 4.67 -15.51 -4.97
CA SER A 45 5.99 -16.18 -4.93
C SER A 45 6.12 -17.05 -3.66
N GLU A 46 5.07 -17.78 -3.30
CA GLU A 46 5.21 -18.97 -2.45
C GLU A 46 5.13 -20.22 -3.34
N GLU A 47 5.96 -20.27 -4.38
CA GLU A 47 6.29 -21.55 -5.00
C GLU A 47 7.79 -21.73 -5.02
N SER A 48 8.22 -22.77 -4.28
CA SER A 48 9.55 -23.38 -4.29
C SER A 48 10.66 -22.68 -3.47
N ARG A 49 10.62 -22.83 -2.15
CA ARG A 49 11.87 -23.05 -1.39
C ARG A 49 11.85 -24.44 -0.76
N ASP A 50 12.01 -25.44 -1.63
CA ASP A 50 12.61 -26.71 -1.24
C ASP A 50 14.14 -26.53 -1.28
N GLY A 51 14.83 -26.86 -0.19
CA GLY A 51 16.30 -26.79 -0.10
C GLY A 51 16.79 -26.38 1.29
N GLY A 52 17.08 -27.37 2.13
CA GLY A 52 17.32 -27.21 3.56
C GLY A 52 18.71 -26.76 4.03
N GLY A 53 18.80 -26.56 5.35
CA GLY A 53 20.01 -26.40 6.19
C GLY A 53 20.77 -25.09 5.94
N THR A 54 21.20 -24.29 6.92
CA THR A 54 21.85 -24.65 8.19
C THR A 54 22.13 -23.34 8.96
N GLU A 55 22.05 -23.41 10.29
CA GLU A 55 22.71 -22.56 11.30
C GLU A 55 22.35 -21.06 11.42
N ARG A 56 21.50 -20.81 12.43
CA ARG A 56 21.64 -19.78 13.48
C ARG A 56 22.59 -18.62 13.17
N ASP A 57 22.04 -17.54 12.64
CA ASP A 57 22.38 -16.18 13.06
C ASP A 57 21.10 -15.34 13.00
N GLY A 58 20.85 -14.56 14.05
CA GLY A 58 19.59 -13.87 14.27
C GLY A 58 19.39 -12.72 13.29
N GLY A 59 18.50 -12.91 12.33
CA GLY A 59 17.85 -11.84 11.60
C GLY A 59 16.54 -12.40 11.12
N GLY A 60 15.46 -12.17 11.89
CA GLY A 60 14.13 -12.55 11.43
C GLY A 60 13.95 -12.02 10.01
N THR A 61 13.31 -12.80 9.14
CA THR A 61 12.73 -12.24 7.93
C THR A 61 11.82 -11.11 8.39
N GLU A 62 12.35 -9.89 8.42
CA GLU A 62 11.59 -8.66 8.37
C GLU A 62 10.86 -8.77 7.05
N ARG A 63 9.75 -9.51 7.05
CA ARG A 63 8.79 -9.40 5.97
C ARG A 63 8.53 -7.91 5.90
N ASP A 64 8.70 -7.33 4.73
CA ASP A 64 8.45 -5.92 4.42
C ASP A 64 6.93 -5.58 4.55
N ASP A 65 6.24 -6.19 5.53
CA ASP A 65 4.86 -5.94 5.97
C ASP A 65 4.80 -4.69 6.86
N ALA A 66 5.89 -3.93 6.98
CA ALA A 66 5.87 -2.64 7.62
C ALA A 66 4.93 -1.72 6.84
N SER A 67 4.02 -1.07 7.56
CA SER A 67 3.06 -0.13 7.00
C SER A 67 3.76 0.95 6.17
N VAL A 68 3.23 1.23 4.99
CA VAL A 68 3.78 2.19 4.04
C VAL A 68 2.98 3.49 4.10
N GLU A 69 3.66 4.58 4.44
CA GLU A 69 3.10 5.93 4.40
C GLU A 69 3.20 6.51 2.98
N LEU A 70 2.06 6.95 2.43
CA LEU A 70 1.95 7.56 1.10
C LEU A 70 1.54 9.03 1.23
N VAL A 71 2.36 9.93 0.70
CA VAL A 71 2.09 11.38 0.76
C VAL A 71 1.42 11.85 -0.52
N ILE A 72 0.17 12.27 -0.42
CA ILE A 72 -0.66 12.74 -1.52
C ILE A 72 -1.26 14.13 -1.24
N THR A 73 -1.74 14.79 -2.28
CA THR A 73 -2.50 16.05 -2.11
C THR A 73 -3.91 15.76 -1.60
N PHE A 74 -4.54 16.74 -0.95
CA PHE A 74 -5.94 16.63 -0.51
C PHE A 74 -6.92 16.39 -1.66
N ALA A 75 -6.68 16.97 -2.84
CA ALA A 75 -7.51 16.72 -4.02
C ALA A 75 -7.42 15.25 -4.47
N VAL A 76 -6.24 14.62 -4.36
CA VAL A 76 -6.08 13.19 -4.66
C VAL A 76 -6.70 12.34 -3.55
N ARG A 77 -6.59 12.74 -2.27
CA ARG A 77 -7.29 12.09 -1.15
C ARG A 77 -8.77 11.98 -1.43
N ASP A 78 -9.42 13.11 -1.67
CA ASP A 78 -10.86 13.20 -1.89
C ASP A 78 -11.31 12.37 -3.11
N LEU A 79 -10.56 12.49 -4.23
CA LEU A 79 -10.83 11.73 -5.44
C LEU A 79 -10.71 10.21 -5.25
N PHE A 80 -9.73 9.75 -4.48
CA PHE A 80 -9.55 8.31 -4.28
C PHE A 80 -10.56 7.77 -3.26
N VAL A 81 -10.83 8.48 -2.16
CA VAL A 81 -11.79 8.05 -1.14
C VAL A 81 -13.19 7.93 -1.76
N GLY A 82 -13.61 8.90 -2.57
CA GLY A 82 -14.89 8.84 -3.29
C GLY A 82 -14.98 7.74 -4.36
N ARG A 83 -13.93 6.95 -4.60
CA ARG A 83 -13.92 5.80 -5.51
C ARG A 83 -13.81 4.45 -4.81
N LEU A 84 -13.57 4.45 -3.50
CA LEU A 84 -13.57 3.23 -2.71
C LEU A 84 -14.99 2.66 -2.64
N PRO A 85 -15.15 1.33 -2.53
CA PRO A 85 -16.46 0.69 -2.37
C PRO A 85 -16.96 0.78 -0.92
N VAL A 86 -16.83 1.95 -0.29
CA VAL A 86 -17.35 2.27 1.04
C VAL A 86 -18.54 3.21 0.91
N GLU A 87 -19.50 3.10 1.83
CA GLU A 87 -20.66 4.00 1.86
C GLU A 87 -20.19 5.45 2.15
N ASP A 88 -20.92 6.44 1.62
CA ASP A 88 -20.61 7.86 1.82
C ASP A 88 -20.53 8.21 3.32
N GLY A 89 -19.35 8.64 3.78
CA GLY A 89 -19.09 9.00 5.17
C GLY A 89 -18.58 7.85 6.06
N GLU A 90 -18.45 6.64 5.51
CA GLU A 90 -17.79 5.54 6.20
C GLU A 90 -16.26 5.65 6.13
N SER A 91 -15.58 5.05 7.11
CA SER A 91 -14.13 5.08 7.17
C SER A 91 -13.53 4.23 6.04
N PRO A 92 -12.58 4.77 5.25
CA PRO A 92 -11.89 4.01 4.20
C PRO A 92 -10.88 2.98 4.74
N VAL A 93 -10.73 2.89 6.07
CA VAL A 93 -9.84 1.92 6.72
C VAL A 93 -10.35 0.50 6.50
N GLY A 94 -9.45 -0.42 6.15
CA GLY A 94 -9.78 -1.80 5.79
C GLY A 94 -9.91 -2.03 4.28
N GLU A 95 -9.96 -0.96 3.48
CA GLU A 95 -10.14 -1.07 2.05
C GLU A 95 -8.85 -1.38 1.29
N ARG A 96 -8.98 -2.19 0.24
CA ARG A 96 -7.86 -2.54 -0.64
C ARG A 96 -7.55 -1.40 -1.60
N VAL A 97 -6.27 -1.07 -1.69
CA VAL A 97 -5.73 -0.04 -2.59
C VAL A 97 -4.50 -0.52 -3.35
N TRP A 98 -4.28 0.11 -4.50
CA TRP A 98 -3.08 -0.05 -5.30
C TRP A 98 -2.24 1.21 -5.15
N TYR A 99 -1.01 1.07 -4.70
CA TYR A 99 -0.13 2.19 -4.41
C TYR A 99 1.22 2.07 -5.10
N ARG A 100 1.88 3.22 -5.23
CA ARG A 100 3.26 3.30 -5.68
C ARG A 100 3.95 4.48 -5.01
N LYS A 101 5.01 4.19 -4.27
CA LYS A 101 5.96 5.21 -3.80
C LYS A 101 6.78 5.76 -4.97
N ARG A 102 7.09 7.05 -4.95
CA ARG A 102 8.08 7.61 -5.87
C ARG A 102 9.50 7.41 -5.33
N GLY A 103 10.39 6.86 -6.17
CA GLY A 103 11.82 6.74 -5.87
C GLY A 103 12.35 5.31 -5.73
N GLY A 104 11.56 4.30 -6.08
CA GLY A 104 12.02 2.94 -6.36
C GLY A 104 12.27 2.73 -7.84
#